data_AF-A0A6G0V453-F1
#
_entry.id   AF-A0A6G0V453-F1
#
_cell.length_a   1.000
_cell.length_b   1.000
_cell.length_c   1.000
_cell.angle_alpha   90.00
_cell.angle_beta   90.00
_cell.angle_gamma   90.00
#
_symmetry.space_group_name_H-M   'P 1'
#
loop_
_entity.id
_entity.type
_entity.pdbx_description
1 polymer ?
#
loop_
_entity_poly.entity_id
_entity_poly.type
_entity_poly.pdbx_seq_one_letter_code
_entity_poly.pdbx_strand_id
1 'polypeptide(L)'
;MLLMESRITLIAAHSSNPNSFRLNESALSAVFGHREIANKKVFFTGAFRKGKSFLLNFFLEYLYALQNSQQNDIQLDWLGDDVQLQGFHWRSGAKRDTTGIWLWGEPIMIEAASGEKYAVILMDTQGTFDGTSATRHGLSIFGLSSLLSSHQCYNLIENIPPESLQQLSLLVEYGKLFLAEAQDFGKPFQSLSFVVRDFKSPDDFPYGAEGGTKFLEQALEISAGETEVMRMVKRELKEVFEHVNSFLLPHPGHKVAERNSFKGYVKDIRPVFREEVKRMTHGILNPHVIQPKLINGKEVTCKKMMEYIREFVRVFDSTHECPSPRNILNANAQILCIESAVEAKTAYCRGMDRVTSGPRMMSEKKLLEAHIKHGITALNIYDKCLKVGDGEVRSANLARLQEDINAELDKYKRLNEDKRVTGCASALLACGDSVFFGLGLGGAASGAVAASVVTLQLGVVSAGIVAIPISLTALFGIWCYVTVKPLCQRCRKKKKK
;
A
#
# COMPACT_ATOMS: atom_id res chain seq x y z
N MET A 1 -24.43 -21.09 5.18
CA MET A 1 -24.91 -20.22 4.07
C MET A 1 -24.23 -18.85 4.05
N LEU A 2 -23.65 -18.37 5.17
CA LEU A 2 -22.96 -17.06 5.26
C LEU A 2 -21.51 -17.01 4.71
N LEU A 3 -20.81 -18.14 4.52
CA LEU A 3 -19.40 -18.16 4.08
C LEU A 3 -19.19 -18.00 2.56
N MET A 4 -20.24 -18.16 1.73
CA MET A 4 -20.10 -18.03 0.27
C MET A 4 -20.04 -16.57 -0.20
N GLU A 5 -20.53 -15.62 0.61
CA GLU A 5 -20.52 -14.17 0.33
C GLU A 5 -19.23 -13.48 0.79
N SER A 6 -18.37 -14.17 1.53
CA SER A 6 -17.13 -13.62 2.09
C SER A 6 -15.97 -13.53 1.10
N ARG A 7 -16.20 -13.68 -0.21
CA ARG A 7 -15.12 -13.62 -1.23
C ARG A 7 -15.30 -12.41 -2.10
N ILE A 8 -14.25 -11.62 -2.16
CA ILE A 8 -14.30 -10.33 -2.83
C ILE A 8 -13.28 -10.33 -3.96
N THR A 9 -13.76 -10.12 -5.18
CA THR A 9 -12.89 -9.96 -6.34
C THR A 9 -12.16 -8.62 -6.25
N LEU A 10 -10.85 -8.65 -6.00
CA LEU A 10 -10.02 -7.46 -5.99
C LEU A 10 -9.73 -7.01 -7.43
N ILE A 11 -9.37 -7.98 -8.28
CA ILE A 11 -9.06 -7.74 -9.69
C ILE A 11 -9.92 -8.64 -10.54
N ALA A 12 -10.77 -8.03 -11.35
CA ALA A 12 -11.60 -8.73 -12.33
C ALA A 12 -11.03 -8.53 -13.74
N ALA A 13 -11.17 -9.54 -14.59
CA ALA A 13 -10.95 -9.39 -16.02
C ALA A 13 -12.02 -8.44 -16.60
N HIS A 14 -11.64 -7.57 -17.52
CA HIS A 14 -12.58 -6.61 -18.11
C HIS A 14 -13.62 -7.34 -18.97
N SER A 15 -14.90 -6.93 -18.87
CA SER A 15 -16.01 -7.58 -19.58
C SER A 15 -15.92 -7.50 -21.11
N SER A 16 -15.28 -6.46 -21.63
CA SER A 16 -15.05 -6.26 -23.07
C SER A 16 -13.66 -6.71 -23.56
N ASN A 17 -12.69 -6.90 -22.66
CA ASN A 17 -11.34 -7.36 -23.02
C ASN A 17 -10.79 -8.29 -21.93
N PRO A 18 -10.67 -9.61 -22.18
CA PRO A 18 -10.22 -10.57 -21.18
C PRO A 18 -8.76 -10.36 -20.75
N ASN A 19 -7.99 -9.48 -21.42
CA ASN A 19 -6.59 -9.23 -21.13
C ASN A 19 -6.32 -8.01 -20.22
N SER A 20 -7.30 -7.15 -19.92
CA SER A 20 -7.11 -5.99 -19.02
C SER A 20 -7.63 -6.23 -17.61
N PHE A 21 -7.06 -5.52 -16.63
CA PHE A 21 -7.27 -5.72 -15.21
C PHE A 21 -8.00 -4.53 -14.60
N ARG A 22 -9.22 -4.73 -14.11
CA ARG A 22 -9.91 -3.65 -13.39
C ARG A 22 -9.80 -3.88 -11.88
N LEU A 23 -9.19 -2.92 -11.19
CA LEU A 23 -9.27 -2.84 -9.73
C LEU A 23 -10.72 -2.57 -9.33
N ASN A 24 -11.26 -3.40 -8.45
CA ASN A 24 -12.53 -3.14 -7.81
C ASN A 24 -12.30 -2.28 -6.55
N GLU A 25 -12.45 -0.96 -6.70
CA GLU A 25 -12.27 0.00 -5.59
C GLU A 25 -13.27 -0.21 -4.45
N SER A 26 -14.50 -0.65 -4.75
CA SER A 26 -15.52 -0.92 -3.73
C SER A 26 -15.14 -2.12 -2.87
N ALA A 27 -14.64 -3.18 -3.51
CA ALA A 27 -14.07 -4.36 -2.87
C ALA A 27 -12.87 -4.03 -1.98
N LEU A 28 -11.92 -3.27 -2.53
CA LEU A 28 -10.73 -2.85 -1.80
C LEU A 28 -11.11 -2.04 -0.55
N SER A 29 -12.04 -1.10 -0.70
CA SER A 29 -12.54 -0.28 0.41
C SER A 29 -13.34 -1.10 1.43
N ALA A 30 -14.06 -2.14 1.00
CA ALA A 30 -14.80 -3.02 1.91
C ALA A 30 -13.84 -3.84 2.79
N VAL A 31 -12.78 -4.41 2.22
CA VAL A 31 -11.82 -5.24 2.95
C VAL A 31 -10.91 -4.42 3.86
N PHE A 32 -10.40 -3.28 3.40
CA PHE A 32 -9.35 -2.53 4.11
C PHE A 32 -9.83 -1.20 4.73
N GLY A 33 -11.03 -0.74 4.39
CA GLY A 33 -11.54 0.56 4.79
C GLY A 33 -12.17 0.61 6.18
N HIS A 34 -12.31 -0.53 6.87
CA HIS A 34 -12.87 -0.56 8.21
C HIS A 34 -11.95 0.18 9.20
N ARG A 35 -12.50 1.09 10.01
CA ARG A 35 -11.69 1.99 10.86
C ARG A 35 -10.80 1.25 11.87
N GLU A 36 -11.27 0.09 12.32
CA GLU A 36 -10.58 -0.73 13.33
C GLU A 36 -9.33 -1.43 12.80
N ILE A 37 -9.29 -1.73 11.50
CA ILE A 37 -8.17 -2.43 10.84
C ILE A 37 -7.25 -1.46 10.09
N ALA A 38 -7.71 -0.26 9.74
CA ALA A 38 -6.99 0.65 8.83
C ALA A 38 -5.54 0.93 9.28
N ASN A 39 -5.30 1.03 10.59
CA ASN A 39 -3.98 1.28 11.17
C ASN A 39 -3.23 0.01 11.61
N LYS A 40 -3.81 -1.19 11.41
CA LYS A 40 -3.18 -2.47 11.72
C LYS A 40 -2.21 -2.83 10.61
N LYS A 41 -1.09 -3.48 10.97
CA LYS A 41 -0.14 -4.02 10.01
C LYS A 41 -0.74 -5.22 9.29
N VAL A 42 -0.45 -5.37 8.00
CA VAL A 42 -1.05 -6.42 7.16
C VAL A 42 -0.07 -7.56 6.92
N PHE A 43 -0.53 -8.81 7.08
CA PHE A 43 0.14 -10.00 6.55
C PHE A 43 -0.66 -10.49 5.35
N PHE A 44 -0.02 -10.62 4.19
CA PHE A 44 -0.69 -10.97 2.95
C PHE A 44 -0.12 -12.28 2.43
N THR A 45 -0.94 -13.33 2.30
CA THR A 45 -0.49 -14.58 1.70
C THR A 45 -1.42 -15.02 0.59
N GLY A 46 -0.83 -15.59 -0.46
CA GLY A 46 -1.60 -16.15 -1.54
C GLY A 46 -0.98 -17.41 -2.10
N ALA A 47 -1.81 -18.25 -2.70
CA ALA A 47 -1.37 -19.42 -3.44
C ALA A 47 -1.53 -19.16 -4.94
N PHE A 48 -0.54 -19.54 -5.74
CA PHE A 48 -0.57 -19.47 -7.19
C PHE A 48 -0.46 -20.87 -7.81
N ARG A 49 -1.08 -21.08 -8.99
CA ARG A 49 -1.02 -22.33 -9.81
C ARG A 49 -1.74 -23.56 -9.18
N LYS A 50 -1.97 -24.63 -9.94
CA LYS A 50 -3.06 -25.64 -9.80
C LYS A 50 -3.56 -25.97 -8.37
N GLY A 51 -4.88 -25.97 -8.08
CA GLY A 51 -5.43 -26.49 -6.79
C GLY A 51 -5.28 -25.59 -5.54
N LYS A 52 -5.21 -24.26 -5.72
CA LYS A 52 -4.96 -23.24 -4.67
C LYS A 52 -6.04 -23.19 -3.59
N SER A 53 -7.29 -23.09 -4.03
CA SER A 53 -8.42 -22.79 -3.18
C SER A 53 -8.61 -23.87 -2.11
N PHE A 54 -8.29 -25.13 -2.45
CA PHE A 54 -8.24 -26.22 -1.48
C PHE A 54 -7.15 -26.03 -0.41
N LEU A 55 -5.95 -25.57 -0.79
CA LEU A 55 -4.87 -25.26 0.16
C LEU A 55 -5.25 -24.07 1.06
N LEU A 56 -5.80 -23.01 0.47
CA LEU A 56 -6.20 -21.80 1.19
C LEU A 56 -7.31 -22.07 2.22
N ASN A 57 -8.17 -23.07 2.01
CA ASN A 57 -9.17 -23.44 3.00
C ASN A 57 -8.57 -24.05 4.28
N PHE A 58 -7.41 -24.72 4.20
CA PHE A 58 -6.69 -25.13 5.41
C PHE A 58 -6.12 -23.93 6.16
N PHE A 59 -5.59 -22.95 5.43
CA PHE A 59 -5.09 -21.72 6.03
C PHE A 59 -6.23 -20.95 6.70
N LEU A 60 -7.39 -20.89 6.04
CA LEU A 60 -8.58 -20.24 6.58
C LEU A 60 -9.06 -20.91 7.88
N GLU A 61 -9.17 -22.24 7.87
CA GLU A 61 -9.58 -23.01 9.06
C GLU A 61 -8.59 -22.80 10.22
N TYR A 62 -7.29 -22.88 9.95
CA TYR A 62 -6.25 -22.62 10.93
C TYR A 62 -6.35 -21.21 11.52
N LEU A 63 -6.54 -20.19 10.68
CA LEU A 63 -6.57 -18.80 11.12
C LEU A 63 -7.82 -18.50 11.97
N TYR A 64 -8.99 -19.03 11.62
CA TYR A 64 -10.19 -18.88 12.45
C TYR A 64 -10.07 -19.64 13.78
N ALA A 65 -9.54 -20.87 13.75
CA ALA A 65 -9.30 -21.62 14.98
C ALA A 65 -8.25 -20.93 15.88
N LEU A 66 -7.19 -20.37 15.28
CA LEU A 66 -6.17 -19.60 15.99
C LEU A 66 -6.74 -18.32 16.60
N GLN A 67 -7.56 -17.59 15.84
CA GLN A 67 -8.24 -16.39 16.34
C GLN A 67 -9.14 -16.73 17.53
N ASN A 68 -9.95 -17.80 17.43
CA ASN A 68 -10.81 -18.25 18.52
C ASN A 68 -10.03 -18.73 19.74
N SER A 69 -8.92 -19.44 19.52
CA SER A 69 -7.99 -19.88 20.56
C SER A 69 -7.39 -18.68 21.32
N GLN A 70 -6.94 -17.64 20.60
CA GLN A 70 -6.39 -16.42 21.20
C GLN A 70 -7.44 -15.57 21.93
N GLN A 71 -8.68 -15.54 21.45
CA GLN A 71 -9.75 -14.76 22.08
C GLN A 71 -10.32 -15.41 23.34
N ASN A 72 -10.38 -16.75 23.39
CA ASN A 72 -11.02 -17.50 24.47
C ASN A 72 -10.02 -18.25 25.37
N ASP A 73 -8.71 -18.14 25.10
CA ASP A 73 -7.63 -18.85 25.80
C ASP A 73 -7.80 -20.38 25.81
N ILE A 74 -8.15 -20.94 24.65
CA ILE A 74 -8.39 -22.38 24.46
C ILE A 74 -7.22 -23.01 23.71
N GLN A 75 -6.89 -24.27 24.00
CA GLN A 75 -5.89 -25.02 23.24
C GLN A 75 -6.26 -25.07 21.74
N LEU A 76 -5.28 -24.76 20.88
CA LEU A 76 -5.47 -24.79 19.44
C LEU A 76 -5.59 -26.23 18.92
N ASP A 77 -6.80 -26.60 18.50
CA ASP A 77 -7.07 -27.76 17.65
C ASP A 77 -7.99 -27.34 16.52
N TRP A 78 -7.56 -27.56 15.27
CA TRP A 78 -8.20 -26.99 14.08
C TRP A 78 -8.43 -27.99 12.95
N LEU A 79 -7.85 -29.20 13.03
CA LEU A 79 -7.92 -30.19 11.95
C LEU A 79 -8.33 -31.57 12.48
N GLY A 80 -9.42 -31.58 13.25
CA GLY A 80 -10.10 -32.78 13.72
C GLY A 80 -10.94 -33.47 12.63
N ASP A 81 -11.35 -34.72 12.88
CA ASP A 81 -12.07 -35.54 11.90
C ASP A 81 -13.45 -34.98 11.50
N ASP A 82 -14.12 -34.30 12.44
CA ASP A 82 -15.46 -33.74 12.27
C ASP A 82 -15.49 -32.42 11.50
N VAL A 83 -14.31 -31.84 11.23
CA VAL A 83 -14.18 -30.55 10.54
C VAL A 83 -14.51 -30.73 9.06
N GLN A 84 -15.28 -29.77 8.53
CA GLN A 84 -15.55 -29.65 7.10
C GLN A 84 -14.90 -28.37 6.57
N LEU A 85 -13.96 -28.52 5.64
CA LEU A 85 -13.28 -27.40 5.01
C LEU A 85 -14.27 -26.58 4.18
N GLN A 86 -14.45 -25.31 4.56
CA GLN A 86 -15.27 -24.33 3.86
C GLN A 86 -14.42 -23.08 3.54
N GLY A 87 -14.94 -22.18 2.69
CA GLY A 87 -14.25 -20.93 2.33
C GLY A 87 -14.20 -20.70 0.82
N PHE A 88 -12.98 -20.68 0.26
CA PHE A 88 -12.76 -20.57 -1.17
C PHE A 88 -13.43 -21.72 -1.92
N HIS A 89 -14.26 -21.38 -2.91
CA HIS A 89 -14.84 -22.39 -3.80
C HIS A 89 -13.72 -23.12 -4.51
N TRP A 90 -13.82 -24.44 -4.48
CA TRP A 90 -12.89 -25.32 -5.16
C TRP A 90 -13.71 -26.42 -5.83
N ARG A 91 -13.26 -26.87 -7.00
CA ARG A 91 -13.87 -27.97 -7.72
C ARG A 91 -12.82 -28.84 -8.39
N SER A 92 -13.09 -30.15 -8.45
CA SER A 92 -12.34 -31.07 -9.31
C SER A 92 -12.89 -30.98 -10.75
N GLY A 93 -12.01 -30.83 -11.74
CA GLY A 93 -12.36 -30.78 -13.16
C GLY A 93 -11.48 -29.84 -13.99
N ALA A 94 -11.51 -30.03 -15.32
CA ALA A 94 -10.66 -29.29 -16.27
C ALA A 94 -11.07 -27.83 -16.51
N LYS A 95 -12.32 -27.45 -16.20
CA LYS A 95 -12.82 -26.08 -16.42
C LYS A 95 -12.36 -25.14 -15.30
N ARG A 96 -11.93 -23.93 -15.69
CA ARG A 96 -11.47 -22.84 -14.83
C ARG A 96 -12.52 -22.35 -13.82
N ASP A 97 -12.09 -22.10 -12.58
CA ASP A 97 -12.98 -21.71 -11.47
C ASP A 97 -12.70 -20.28 -10.94
N THR A 98 -11.42 -19.89 -10.84
CA THR A 98 -11.00 -18.56 -10.35
C THR A 98 -10.41 -17.72 -11.50
N THR A 99 -10.89 -16.49 -11.69
CA THR A 99 -10.34 -15.50 -12.64
C THR A 99 -9.86 -14.23 -11.90
N GLY A 100 -8.69 -13.71 -12.25
CA GLY A 100 -8.09 -12.53 -11.59
C GLY A 100 -7.50 -12.81 -10.20
N ILE A 101 -7.69 -11.87 -9.27
CA ILE A 101 -7.24 -11.97 -7.87
C ILE A 101 -8.44 -11.77 -6.94
N TRP A 102 -8.63 -12.71 -6.03
CA TRP A 102 -9.69 -12.72 -5.03
C TRP A 102 -9.08 -12.60 -3.65
N LEU A 103 -9.75 -11.84 -2.79
CA LEU A 103 -9.42 -11.75 -1.38
C LEU A 103 -10.50 -12.41 -0.54
N TRP A 104 -10.09 -12.95 0.60
CA TRP A 104 -11.02 -13.19 1.69
C TRP A 104 -11.53 -11.84 2.19
N GLY A 105 -12.85 -11.72 2.29
CA GLY A 105 -13.56 -10.46 2.48
C GLY A 105 -13.47 -9.92 3.91
N GLU A 106 -13.11 -10.77 4.86
CA GLU A 106 -12.96 -10.42 6.27
C GLU A 106 -11.49 -10.60 6.69
N PRO A 107 -10.75 -9.52 6.98
CA PRO A 107 -9.39 -9.64 7.53
C PRO A 107 -9.39 -10.36 8.88
N ILE A 108 -8.57 -11.39 9.01
CA ILE A 108 -8.50 -12.19 10.22
C ILE A 108 -7.47 -11.58 11.15
N MET A 109 -7.89 -11.20 12.36
CA MET A 109 -7.02 -10.54 13.33
C MET A 109 -6.28 -11.57 14.16
N ILE A 110 -4.96 -11.66 13.97
CA ILE A 110 -4.08 -12.58 14.71
C ILE A 110 -3.10 -11.77 15.55
N GLU A 111 -2.95 -12.16 16.80
CA GLU A 111 -1.91 -11.64 17.68
C GLU A 111 -0.59 -12.38 17.42
N ALA A 112 0.43 -11.64 17.01
CA ALA A 112 1.78 -12.18 16.82
C ALA A 112 2.46 -12.41 18.17
N ALA A 113 3.56 -13.16 18.17
CA ALA A 113 4.34 -13.41 19.38
C ALA A 113 4.94 -12.14 20.02
N SER A 114 5.02 -11.05 19.26
CA SER A 114 5.40 -9.72 19.75
C SER A 114 4.31 -9.03 20.59
N GLY A 115 3.09 -9.60 20.65
CA GLY A 115 1.90 -8.97 21.24
C GLY A 115 1.19 -7.99 20.29
N GLU A 116 1.71 -7.80 19.08
CA GLU A 116 1.08 -6.93 18.09
C GLU A 116 0.01 -7.67 17.28
N LYS A 117 -1.13 -7.03 17.03
CA LYS A 117 -2.22 -7.60 16.24
C LYS A 117 -2.07 -7.25 14.76
N TYR A 118 -1.96 -8.29 13.93
CA TYR A 118 -1.89 -8.19 12.47
C TYR A 118 -3.24 -8.51 11.82
N ALA A 119 -3.52 -7.82 10.73
CA ALA A 119 -4.61 -8.16 9.83
C ALA A 119 -4.09 -9.16 8.79
N VAL A 120 -4.47 -10.42 8.92
CA VAL A 120 -4.11 -11.50 8.00
C VAL A 120 -5.13 -11.54 6.87
N ILE A 121 -4.66 -11.47 5.63
CA ILE A 121 -5.49 -11.53 4.44
C ILE A 121 -5.01 -12.64 3.52
N LEU A 122 -5.96 -13.50 3.13
CA LEU A 122 -5.75 -14.57 2.17
C LEU A 122 -6.12 -14.11 0.76
N MET A 123 -5.25 -14.42 -0.19
CA MET A 123 -5.38 -14.08 -1.60
C MET A 123 -5.42 -15.35 -2.45
N ASP A 124 -6.55 -15.60 -3.11
CA ASP A 124 -6.68 -16.64 -4.13
C ASP A 124 -6.45 -16.02 -5.50
N THR A 125 -5.45 -16.51 -6.21
CA THR A 125 -5.06 -15.97 -7.52
C THR A 125 -5.52 -16.91 -8.63
N GLN A 126 -5.73 -16.40 -9.83
CA GLN A 126 -5.99 -17.25 -10.99
C GLN A 126 -4.80 -18.19 -11.26
N GLY A 127 -5.08 -19.46 -11.54
CA GLY A 127 -4.06 -20.41 -12.00
C GLY A 127 -3.80 -20.31 -13.50
N THR A 128 -2.55 -20.54 -13.90
CA THR A 128 -2.17 -20.82 -15.29
C THR A 128 -2.61 -22.24 -15.67
N PHE A 129 -3.89 -22.41 -16.01
CA PHE A 129 -4.34 -23.59 -16.74
C PHE A 129 -4.75 -23.13 -18.13
N ASP A 130 -3.90 -23.45 -19.11
CA ASP A 130 -4.22 -24.16 -20.36
C ASP A 130 -2.90 -24.67 -20.94
N GLY A 131 -2.93 -25.80 -21.64
CA GLY A 131 -1.78 -26.68 -21.94
C GLY A 131 -0.68 -26.16 -22.85
N THR A 132 -0.50 -24.85 -23.03
CA THR A 132 0.56 -24.27 -23.84
C THR A 132 0.87 -22.86 -23.33
N SER A 133 2.08 -22.69 -22.76
CA SER A 133 2.64 -21.42 -22.25
C SER A 133 1.85 -20.73 -21.12
N ALA A 134 2.56 -20.19 -20.11
CA ALA A 134 1.94 -19.22 -19.21
C ALA A 134 1.45 -18.06 -20.07
N THR A 135 0.14 -17.85 -20.17
CA THR A 135 -0.39 -16.67 -20.85
C THR A 135 0.19 -15.44 -20.15
N ARG A 136 0.59 -14.40 -20.90
CA ARG A 136 1.16 -13.16 -20.34
C ARG A 136 0.31 -12.58 -19.20
N HIS A 137 -1.01 -12.80 -19.26
CA HIS A 137 -1.97 -12.49 -18.23
C HIS A 137 -1.73 -13.25 -16.91
N GLY A 138 -1.42 -14.55 -16.97
CA GLY A 138 -1.08 -15.35 -15.78
C GLY A 138 0.23 -14.92 -15.12
N LEU A 139 1.24 -14.51 -15.90
CA LEU A 139 2.48 -13.93 -15.37
C LEU A 139 2.23 -12.58 -14.70
N SER A 140 1.35 -11.76 -15.26
CA SER A 140 0.96 -10.46 -14.68
C SER A 140 0.27 -10.63 -13.33
N ILE A 141 -0.71 -11.56 -13.24
CA ILE A 141 -1.36 -11.91 -11.97
C ILE A 141 -0.34 -12.44 -10.96
N PHE A 142 0.57 -13.31 -11.39
CA PHE A 142 1.60 -13.86 -10.51
C PHE A 142 2.57 -12.79 -9.99
N GLY A 143 3.05 -11.92 -10.89
CA GLY A 143 3.93 -10.80 -10.56
C GLY A 143 3.28 -9.87 -9.54
N LEU A 144 2.05 -9.45 -9.82
CA LEU A 144 1.29 -8.59 -8.92
C LEU A 144 1.01 -9.27 -7.56
N SER A 145 0.58 -10.54 -7.57
CA SER A 145 0.34 -11.27 -6.32
C SER A 145 1.61 -11.36 -5.46
N SER A 146 2.76 -11.59 -6.07
CA SER A 146 4.04 -11.70 -5.36
C SER A 146 4.47 -10.35 -4.76
N LEU A 147 4.29 -9.25 -5.50
CA LEU A 147 4.55 -7.89 -5.00
C LEU A 147 3.68 -7.53 -3.78
N LEU A 148 2.40 -7.94 -3.81
CA LEU A 148 1.47 -7.66 -2.72
C LEU A 148 1.68 -8.59 -1.51
N SER A 149 2.11 -9.83 -1.73
CA SER A 149 2.27 -10.83 -0.68
C SER A 149 3.46 -10.55 0.26
N SER A 150 3.28 -10.80 1.55
CA SER A 150 4.38 -11.03 2.52
C SER A 150 4.90 -12.47 2.40
N HIS A 151 4.01 -13.41 2.12
CA HIS A 151 4.34 -14.82 1.95
C HIS A 151 3.64 -15.40 0.73
N GLN A 152 4.40 -15.65 -0.33
CA GLN A 152 3.89 -16.23 -1.57
C GLN A 152 4.01 -17.75 -1.55
N CYS A 153 2.89 -18.46 -1.69
CA CYS A 153 2.89 -19.91 -1.90
C CYS A 153 2.86 -20.21 -3.40
N TYR A 154 3.92 -20.83 -3.91
CA TYR A 154 4.00 -21.29 -5.28
C TYR A 154 3.62 -22.77 -5.39
N ASN A 155 2.36 -23.03 -5.75
CA ASN A 155 1.77 -24.36 -5.69
C ASN A 155 2.01 -25.15 -6.99
N LEU A 156 2.77 -26.23 -6.87
CA LEU A 156 3.23 -27.09 -7.97
C LEU A 156 2.70 -28.51 -7.78
N ILE A 157 2.68 -29.31 -8.84
CA ILE A 157 2.20 -30.70 -8.81
C ILE A 157 3.35 -31.60 -9.24
N GLU A 158 3.58 -32.65 -8.45
CA GLU A 158 4.56 -33.73 -8.57
C GLU A 158 6.04 -33.32 -8.54
N ASN A 159 6.41 -32.21 -9.19
CA ASN A 159 7.79 -31.77 -9.34
C ASN A 159 7.88 -30.22 -9.46
N ILE A 160 9.09 -29.68 -9.50
CA ILE A 160 9.42 -28.30 -9.87
C ILE A 160 9.95 -28.29 -11.32
N PRO A 161 9.07 -28.21 -12.33
CA PRO A 161 9.54 -28.25 -13.71
C PRO A 161 10.23 -26.94 -14.09
N PRO A 162 11.24 -26.94 -14.98
CA PRO A 162 12.04 -25.76 -15.32
C PRO A 162 11.19 -24.56 -15.78
N GLU A 163 10.11 -24.78 -16.51
CA GLU A 163 9.19 -23.72 -16.96
C GLU A 163 8.59 -22.95 -15.77
N SER A 164 8.47 -23.59 -14.61
CA SER A 164 8.02 -22.96 -13.36
C SER A 164 9.02 -21.96 -12.83
N LEU A 165 10.31 -22.26 -12.92
CA LEU A 165 11.38 -21.36 -12.52
C LEU A 165 11.45 -20.19 -13.50
N GLN A 166 11.27 -20.44 -14.80
CA GLN A 166 11.22 -19.37 -15.79
C GLN A 166 10.10 -18.34 -15.51
N GLN A 167 8.96 -18.76 -14.94
CA GLN A 167 7.89 -17.83 -14.53
C GLN A 167 8.31 -16.85 -13.42
N LEU A 168 9.37 -17.16 -12.67
CA LEU A 168 9.94 -16.27 -11.64
C LEU A 168 10.88 -15.21 -12.24
N SER A 169 11.20 -15.26 -13.54
CA SER A 169 12.17 -14.36 -14.16
C SER A 169 11.81 -12.89 -13.98
N LEU A 170 10.54 -12.53 -14.14
CA LEU A 170 10.07 -11.15 -13.93
C LEU A 170 10.38 -10.64 -12.52
N LEU A 171 10.17 -11.49 -11.51
CA LEU A 171 10.41 -11.15 -10.10
C LEU A 171 11.91 -11.01 -9.84
N VAL A 172 12.71 -11.92 -10.38
CA VAL A 172 14.17 -11.89 -10.23
C VAL A 172 14.76 -10.66 -10.93
N GLU A 173 14.37 -10.38 -12.17
CA GLU A 173 14.83 -9.21 -12.92
C GLU A 173 14.47 -7.90 -12.20
N TYR A 174 13.22 -7.78 -11.74
CA TYR A 174 12.81 -6.65 -10.90
C TYR A 174 13.65 -6.56 -9.63
N GLY A 175 13.85 -7.69 -8.95
CA GLY A 175 14.59 -7.72 -7.70
C GLY A 175 16.05 -7.29 -7.85
N LYS A 176 16.70 -7.68 -8.96
CA LYS A 176 18.05 -7.23 -9.32
C LYS A 176 18.11 -5.72 -9.55
N LEU A 177 17.15 -5.17 -10.30
CA LEU A 177 17.08 -3.72 -10.53
C LEU A 177 16.85 -2.96 -9.22
N PHE A 178 15.96 -3.49 -8.36
CA PHE A 178 15.69 -2.90 -7.05
C PHE A 178 16.95 -2.91 -6.16
N LEU A 179 17.66 -4.03 -6.08
CA LEU A 179 18.89 -4.12 -5.29
C LEU A 179 20.01 -3.24 -5.84
N ALA A 180 20.03 -2.96 -7.14
CA ALA A 180 21.02 -2.05 -7.74
C ALA A 180 20.77 -0.57 -7.41
N GLU A 181 19.51 -0.15 -7.28
CA GLU A 181 19.15 1.27 -7.07
C GLU A 181 18.70 1.60 -5.65
N ALA A 182 18.30 0.59 -4.88
CA ALA A 182 17.59 0.75 -3.62
C ALA A 182 18.06 -0.24 -2.55
N GLN A 183 19.34 -0.63 -2.60
CA GLN A 183 19.96 -1.62 -1.72
C GLN A 183 19.74 -1.32 -0.21
N ASP A 184 19.70 -0.04 0.15
CA ASP A 184 19.51 0.42 1.53
C ASP A 184 18.18 -0.05 2.16
N PHE A 185 17.18 -0.38 1.33
CA PHE A 185 15.89 -0.90 1.79
C PHE A 185 15.86 -2.41 2.01
N GLY A 186 16.95 -3.12 1.71
CA GLY A 186 17.02 -4.58 1.78
C GLY A 186 16.38 -5.26 0.56
N LYS A 187 15.91 -6.50 0.75
CA LYS A 187 15.36 -7.30 -0.33
C LYS A 187 13.91 -6.86 -0.67
N PRO A 188 13.51 -6.89 -1.95
CA PRO A 188 12.19 -6.42 -2.37
C PRO A 188 11.06 -7.40 -2.00
N PHE A 189 11.38 -8.68 -1.83
CA PHE A 189 10.41 -9.71 -1.47
C PHE A 189 10.78 -10.39 -0.15
N GLN A 190 9.77 -10.77 0.60
CA GLN A 190 9.92 -11.43 1.90
C GLN A 190 10.04 -12.95 1.72
N SER A 191 8.92 -13.68 1.77
CA SER A 191 8.96 -15.15 1.74
C SER A 191 8.33 -15.75 0.47
N LEU A 192 9.01 -16.73 -0.10
CA LEU A 192 8.51 -17.60 -1.18
C LEU A 192 8.58 -19.06 -0.74
N SER A 193 7.43 -19.75 -0.73
CA SER A 193 7.35 -21.18 -0.41
C SER A 193 6.92 -21.99 -1.62
N PHE A 194 7.79 -22.88 -2.09
CA PHE A 194 7.43 -23.90 -3.09
C PHE A 194 6.60 -24.98 -2.42
N VAL A 195 5.35 -25.15 -2.83
CA VAL A 195 4.47 -26.20 -2.30
C VAL A 195 4.30 -27.26 -3.38
N VAL A 196 5.05 -28.36 -3.30
CA VAL A 196 4.99 -29.45 -4.28
C VAL A 196 3.96 -30.48 -3.81
N ARG A 197 2.83 -30.52 -4.50
CA ARG A 197 1.71 -31.43 -4.24
C ARG A 197 1.94 -32.78 -4.88
N ASP A 198 1.31 -33.82 -4.33
CA ASP A 198 1.30 -35.16 -4.91
C ASP A 198 2.71 -35.71 -5.16
N PHE A 199 3.66 -35.39 -4.28
CA PHE A 199 5.05 -35.81 -4.42
C PHE A 199 5.19 -37.33 -4.29
N LYS A 200 5.90 -37.94 -5.26
CA LYS A 200 5.90 -39.39 -5.50
C LYS A 200 7.10 -40.15 -4.92
N SER A 201 8.19 -39.48 -4.58
CA SER A 201 9.46 -40.12 -4.19
C SER A 201 9.88 -39.81 -2.75
N PRO A 202 9.06 -40.17 -1.73
CA PRO A 202 9.39 -39.87 -0.34
C PRO A 202 10.65 -40.57 0.19
N ASP A 203 11.07 -41.66 -0.47
CA ASP A 203 12.26 -42.42 -0.10
C ASP A 203 13.55 -41.66 -0.40
N ASP A 204 13.56 -40.85 -1.48
CA ASP A 204 14.69 -39.99 -1.84
C ASP A 204 14.66 -38.68 -1.04
N PHE A 205 13.46 -38.08 -0.92
CA PHE A 205 13.25 -36.82 -0.22
C PHE A 205 12.04 -36.95 0.72
N PRO A 206 12.23 -36.91 2.05
CA PRO A 206 11.12 -37.06 2.98
C PRO A 206 10.09 -35.94 2.82
N TYR A 207 8.83 -36.23 3.14
CA TYR A 207 7.78 -35.21 3.11
C TYR A 207 8.06 -34.05 4.10
N GLY A 208 7.41 -32.91 3.85
CA GLY A 208 7.53 -31.71 4.66
C GLY A 208 8.65 -30.77 4.20
N ALA A 209 9.13 -29.94 5.13
CA ALA A 209 10.08 -28.87 4.84
C ALA A 209 11.51 -29.39 4.61
N GLU A 210 11.94 -30.41 5.34
CA GLU A 210 13.33 -30.89 5.29
C GLU A 210 13.68 -31.48 3.92
N GLY A 211 12.87 -32.42 3.42
CA GLY A 211 13.06 -32.95 2.07
C GLY A 211 12.77 -31.90 1.00
N GLY A 212 11.84 -30.98 1.26
CA GLY A 212 11.55 -29.87 0.36
C GLY A 212 12.75 -28.96 0.11
N THR A 213 13.50 -28.60 1.14
CA THR A 213 14.72 -27.80 1.01
C THR A 213 15.76 -28.52 0.15
N LYS A 214 16.04 -29.79 0.42
CA LYS A 214 17.00 -30.60 -0.36
C LYS A 214 16.56 -30.73 -1.82
N PHE A 215 15.26 -30.96 -2.05
CA PHE A 215 14.68 -31.07 -3.39
C PHE A 215 14.74 -29.75 -4.17
N LEU A 216 14.51 -28.62 -3.49
CA LEU A 216 14.63 -27.30 -4.10
C LEU A 216 16.08 -26.98 -4.46
N GLU A 217 17.04 -27.33 -3.61
CA GLU A 217 18.46 -27.14 -3.91
C GLU A 217 18.87 -27.88 -5.17
N GLN A 218 18.45 -29.15 -5.31
CA GLN A 218 18.66 -29.92 -6.53
C GLN A 218 18.00 -29.25 -7.75
N ALA A 219 16.77 -28.75 -7.61
CA ALA A 219 16.07 -28.06 -8.70
C ALA A 219 16.77 -26.74 -9.13
N LEU A 220 17.50 -26.10 -8.23
CA LEU A 220 18.24 -24.85 -8.46
C LEU A 220 19.69 -25.08 -8.92
N GLU A 221 20.17 -26.32 -9.02
CA GLU A 221 21.50 -26.61 -9.57
C GLU A 221 21.61 -26.16 -11.04
N ILE A 222 22.69 -25.45 -11.36
CA ILE A 222 22.92 -24.90 -12.70
C ILE A 222 23.52 -25.98 -13.59
N SER A 223 22.88 -26.24 -14.74
CA SER A 223 23.36 -27.21 -15.72
C SER A 223 23.93 -26.53 -16.98
N ALA A 224 24.96 -27.14 -17.58
CA ALA A 224 25.75 -26.56 -18.69
C ALA A 224 25.00 -26.32 -20.02
N GLY A 225 23.72 -26.71 -20.12
CA GLY A 225 22.88 -26.54 -21.31
C GLY A 225 21.70 -25.56 -21.14
N GLU A 226 21.53 -24.96 -19.97
CA GLU A 226 20.36 -24.12 -19.67
C GLU A 226 20.43 -22.74 -20.34
N THR A 227 19.29 -22.08 -20.55
CA THR A 227 19.25 -20.70 -21.06
C THR A 227 19.79 -19.70 -20.04
N GLU A 228 20.30 -18.55 -20.48
CA GLU A 228 20.82 -17.53 -19.56
C GLU A 228 19.76 -17.04 -18.56
N VAL A 229 18.50 -16.93 -18.99
CA VAL A 229 17.37 -16.59 -18.11
C VAL A 229 17.20 -17.60 -16.98
N MET A 230 17.30 -18.90 -17.28
CA MET A 230 17.20 -19.95 -16.26
C MET A 230 18.35 -19.87 -15.25
N ARG A 231 19.58 -19.71 -15.73
CA ARG A 231 20.76 -19.58 -14.87
C ARG A 231 20.68 -18.35 -13.97
N MET A 232 20.18 -17.24 -14.51
CA MET A 232 19.94 -16.02 -13.76
C MET A 232 18.93 -16.25 -12.64
N VAL A 233 17.76 -16.86 -12.95
CA VAL A 233 16.76 -17.19 -11.93
C VAL A 233 17.36 -18.06 -10.83
N LYS A 234 18.03 -19.16 -11.20
CA LYS A 234 18.61 -20.09 -10.24
C LYS A 234 19.64 -19.45 -9.31
N ARG A 235 20.47 -18.55 -9.84
CA ARG A 235 21.51 -17.86 -9.08
C ARG A 235 20.96 -16.78 -8.14
N GLU A 236 19.97 -16.03 -8.59
CA GLU A 236 19.57 -14.77 -7.96
C GLU A 236 18.29 -14.92 -7.13
N LEU A 237 17.56 -16.03 -7.24
CA LEU A 237 16.31 -16.24 -6.51
C LEU A 237 16.48 -16.08 -4.99
N LYS A 238 17.54 -16.64 -4.42
CA LYS A 238 17.84 -16.51 -2.98
C LYS A 238 18.32 -15.10 -2.60
N GLU A 239 18.77 -14.29 -3.56
CA GLU A 239 19.22 -12.92 -3.33
C GLU A 239 18.06 -11.92 -3.32
N VAL A 240 16.98 -12.17 -4.08
CA VAL A 240 15.83 -11.25 -4.17
C VAL A 240 14.72 -11.51 -3.14
N PHE A 241 14.69 -12.71 -2.53
CA PHE A 241 13.76 -13.07 -1.44
C PHE A 241 14.51 -13.19 -0.11
N GLU A 242 13.91 -12.75 1.00
CA GLU A 242 14.44 -12.96 2.36
C GLU A 242 14.48 -14.45 2.72
N HIS A 243 13.39 -15.16 2.42
CA HIS A 243 13.25 -16.58 2.70
C HIS A 243 12.72 -17.32 1.47
N VAL A 244 13.40 -18.40 1.09
CA VAL A 244 12.93 -19.32 0.05
C VAL A 244 12.86 -20.72 0.64
N ASN A 245 11.63 -21.20 0.84
CA ASN A 245 11.34 -22.47 1.47
C ASN A 245 10.67 -23.42 0.48
N SER A 246 10.64 -24.71 0.80
CA SER A 246 9.96 -25.72 -0.01
C SER A 246 9.33 -26.78 0.89
N PHE A 247 8.11 -27.18 0.56
CA PHE A 247 7.33 -28.17 1.27
C PHE A 247 6.86 -29.26 0.30
N LEU A 248 7.21 -30.52 0.59
CA LEU A 248 6.74 -31.67 -0.18
C LEU A 248 5.51 -32.26 0.50
N LEU A 249 4.38 -32.26 -0.21
CA LEU A 249 3.13 -32.81 0.28
C LEU A 249 2.80 -34.13 -0.45
N PRO A 250 2.34 -35.16 0.27
CA PRO A 250 1.88 -36.40 -0.34
C PRO A 250 0.57 -36.17 -1.12
N HIS A 251 0.12 -37.20 -1.83
CA HIS A 251 -1.21 -37.18 -2.44
C HIS A 251 -2.31 -37.18 -1.34
N PRO A 252 -3.35 -36.31 -1.42
CA PRO A 252 -4.37 -36.16 -0.38
C PRO A 252 -5.31 -37.37 -0.24
N GLY A 253 -5.31 -38.28 -1.21
CA GLY A 253 -6.10 -39.51 -1.24
C GLY A 253 -7.06 -39.54 -2.44
N HIS A 254 -7.38 -40.74 -2.92
CA HIS A 254 -8.22 -40.92 -4.13
C HIS A 254 -9.61 -40.30 -3.96
N LYS A 255 -10.21 -40.44 -2.77
CA LYS A 255 -11.49 -39.81 -2.43
C LYS A 255 -11.49 -38.29 -2.66
N VAL A 256 -10.37 -37.62 -2.38
CA VAL A 256 -10.23 -36.16 -2.54
C VAL A 256 -10.01 -35.77 -3.99
N ALA A 257 -9.29 -36.61 -4.76
CA ALA A 257 -8.98 -36.35 -6.17
C ALA A 257 -10.16 -36.61 -7.11
N GLU A 258 -11.02 -37.56 -6.77
CA GLU A 258 -12.19 -37.92 -7.58
C GLU A 258 -13.26 -36.81 -7.59
N ARG A 259 -13.96 -36.69 -8.73
CA ARG A 259 -14.96 -35.64 -8.94
C ARG A 259 -16.26 -36.02 -8.22
N ASN A 260 -16.82 -35.10 -7.44
CA ASN A 260 -18.07 -35.24 -6.67
C ASN A 260 -18.03 -36.21 -5.46
N SER A 261 -16.91 -36.86 -5.18
CA SER A 261 -16.73 -37.76 -4.03
C SER A 261 -16.42 -37.01 -2.73
N PHE A 262 -15.72 -35.88 -2.82
CA PHE A 262 -15.23 -35.16 -1.65
C PHE A 262 -16.11 -33.95 -1.30
N LYS A 263 -16.67 -33.97 -0.09
CA LYS A 263 -17.52 -32.89 0.45
C LYS A 263 -16.77 -31.92 1.38
N GLY A 264 -15.44 -32.01 1.46
CA GLY A 264 -14.62 -31.17 2.33
C GLY A 264 -14.33 -31.74 3.72
N TYR A 265 -14.83 -32.93 4.06
CA TYR A 265 -14.63 -33.51 5.40
C TYR A 265 -13.20 -33.97 5.63
N VAL A 266 -12.59 -33.52 6.72
CA VAL A 266 -11.20 -33.85 7.05
C VAL A 266 -11.00 -35.36 7.16
N LYS A 267 -11.95 -36.11 7.74
CA LYS A 267 -11.90 -37.59 7.86
C LYS A 267 -11.64 -38.35 6.55
N ASP A 268 -12.02 -37.79 5.39
CA ASP A 268 -11.83 -38.42 4.09
C ASP A 268 -10.44 -38.18 3.48
N ILE A 269 -9.64 -37.31 4.11
CA ILE A 269 -8.28 -36.95 3.68
C ILE A 269 -7.29 -37.96 4.27
N ARG A 270 -6.28 -38.36 3.50
CA ARG A 270 -5.24 -39.29 3.97
C ARG A 270 -4.52 -38.75 5.23
N PRO A 271 -4.34 -39.53 6.32
CA PRO A 271 -3.74 -39.04 7.56
C PRO A 271 -2.36 -38.42 7.40
N VAL A 272 -1.48 -39.05 6.62
CA VAL A 272 -0.12 -38.51 6.35
C VAL A 272 -0.19 -37.12 5.72
N PHE A 273 -1.13 -36.88 4.79
CA PHE A 273 -1.32 -35.56 4.19
C PHE A 273 -1.74 -34.52 5.22
N ARG A 274 -2.61 -34.88 6.16
CA ARG A 274 -3.08 -33.95 7.20
C ARG A 274 -1.93 -33.50 8.09
N GLU A 275 -1.08 -34.43 8.51
CA GLU A 275 0.07 -34.11 9.36
C GLU A 275 1.08 -33.20 8.65
N GLU A 276 1.39 -33.46 7.38
CA GLU A 276 2.28 -32.56 6.63
C GLU A 276 1.67 -31.18 6.35
N VAL A 277 0.36 -31.12 6.06
CA VAL A 277 -0.35 -29.84 5.91
C VAL A 277 -0.40 -29.08 7.24
N LYS A 278 -0.57 -29.76 8.38
CA LYS A 278 -0.48 -29.12 9.70
C LYS A 278 0.88 -28.48 9.92
N ARG A 279 1.97 -29.22 9.63
CA ARG A 279 3.34 -28.73 9.78
C ARG A 279 3.63 -27.56 8.84
N MET A 280 3.23 -27.65 7.58
CA MET A 280 3.38 -26.56 6.61
C MET A 280 2.58 -25.33 7.04
N THR A 281 1.32 -25.50 7.46
CA THR A 281 0.47 -24.39 7.90
C THR A 281 1.08 -23.68 9.11
N HIS A 282 1.59 -24.43 10.09
CA HIS A 282 2.36 -23.86 11.20
C HIS A 282 3.65 -23.17 10.72
N GLY A 283 4.38 -23.77 9.78
CA GLY A 283 5.60 -23.16 9.22
C GLY A 283 5.38 -21.85 8.46
N ILE A 284 4.13 -21.51 8.11
CA ILE A 284 3.78 -20.31 7.33
C ILE A 284 3.00 -19.29 8.17
N LEU A 285 2.06 -19.75 9.00
CA LEU A 285 1.04 -18.90 9.65
C LEU A 285 1.15 -18.84 11.17
N ASN A 286 2.13 -19.51 11.78
CA ASN A 286 2.33 -19.46 13.23
C ASN A 286 2.58 -18.01 13.69
N PRO A 287 1.99 -17.57 14.83
CA PRO A 287 2.23 -16.26 15.46
C PRO A 287 3.71 -15.84 15.62
N HIS A 288 4.64 -16.79 15.73
CA HIS A 288 6.08 -16.54 15.80
C HIS A 288 6.74 -16.31 14.43
N VAL A 289 6.09 -16.72 13.34
CA VAL A 289 6.61 -16.69 11.97
C VAL A 289 5.98 -15.55 11.16
N ILE A 290 4.72 -15.21 11.42
CA ILE A 290 4.02 -14.16 10.67
C ILE A 290 4.74 -12.81 10.83
N GLN A 291 5.05 -12.19 9.69
CA GLN A 291 5.70 -10.88 9.64
C GLN A 291 4.89 -9.92 8.79
N PRO A 292 4.70 -8.66 9.22
CA PRO A 292 3.95 -7.70 8.45
C PRO A 292 4.59 -7.50 7.07
N LYS A 293 3.78 -7.10 6.09
CA LYS A 293 4.27 -6.74 4.77
C LYS A 293 5.30 -5.62 4.90
N LEU A 294 6.46 -5.82 4.30
CA LEU A 294 7.51 -4.80 4.16
C LEU A 294 7.52 -4.29 2.72
N ILE A 295 7.55 -2.96 2.57
CA ILE A 295 7.82 -2.29 1.30
C ILE A 295 8.81 -1.16 1.58
N ASN A 296 9.92 -1.16 0.84
CA ASN A 296 11.04 -0.23 1.05
C ASN A 296 11.53 -0.21 2.51
N GLY A 297 11.66 -1.39 3.12
CA GLY A 297 12.11 -1.55 4.52
C GLY A 297 11.12 -1.08 5.59
N LYS A 298 9.90 -0.67 5.22
CA LYS A 298 8.87 -0.18 6.15
C LYS A 298 7.70 -1.15 6.26
N GLU A 299 7.21 -1.32 7.47
CA GLU A 299 6.00 -2.10 7.75
C GLU A 299 4.75 -1.39 7.21
N VAL A 300 3.90 -2.16 6.54
CA VAL A 300 2.74 -1.65 5.82
C VAL A 300 1.47 -1.87 6.62
N THR A 301 0.68 -0.81 6.75
CA THR A 301 -0.67 -0.86 7.34
C THR A 301 -1.74 -1.13 6.29
N CYS A 302 -2.92 -1.60 6.70
CA CYS A 302 -4.06 -1.80 5.80
C CYS A 302 -4.39 -0.55 4.96
N LYS A 303 -4.35 0.64 5.57
CA LYS A 303 -4.58 1.91 4.86
C LYS A 303 -3.55 2.15 3.75
N LYS A 304 -2.26 1.99 4.07
CA LYS A 304 -1.18 2.16 3.10
C LYS A 304 -1.22 1.08 2.00
N MET A 305 -1.58 -0.14 2.38
CA MET A 305 -1.70 -1.26 1.44
C MET A 305 -2.70 -0.95 0.32
N MET A 306 -3.82 -0.28 0.62
CA MET A 306 -4.76 0.16 -0.42
C MET A 306 -4.11 1.10 -1.44
N GLU A 307 -3.30 2.06 -0.99
CA GLU A 307 -2.60 3.00 -1.87
C GLU A 307 -1.59 2.26 -2.75
N TYR A 308 -0.86 1.29 -2.18
CA TYR A 308 0.10 0.49 -2.95
C TYR A 308 -0.58 -0.43 -3.97
N ILE A 309 -1.70 -1.07 -3.60
CA ILE A 309 -2.49 -1.88 -4.55
C ILE A 309 -2.92 -1.03 -5.74
N ARG A 310 -3.36 0.22 -5.52
CA ARG A 310 -3.75 1.12 -6.62
C ARG A 310 -2.60 1.42 -7.57
N GLU A 311 -1.43 1.76 -7.03
CA GLU A 311 -0.27 2.10 -7.85
C GLU A 311 0.28 0.89 -8.60
N PHE A 312 0.38 -0.28 -7.96
CA PHE A 312 0.80 -1.50 -8.65
C PHE A 312 -0.22 -1.94 -9.70
N VAL A 313 -1.51 -2.00 -9.38
CA VAL A 313 -2.53 -2.40 -10.37
C VAL A 313 -2.55 -1.43 -11.56
N ARG A 314 -2.35 -0.12 -11.34
CA ARG A 314 -2.27 0.85 -12.45
C ARG A 314 -1.17 0.49 -13.44
N VAL A 315 0.01 0.08 -12.97
CA VAL A 315 1.10 -0.33 -13.86
C VAL A 315 0.76 -1.60 -14.63
N PHE A 316 0.19 -2.58 -13.95
CA PHE A 316 -0.20 -3.85 -14.56
C PHE A 316 -1.42 -3.74 -15.51
N ASP A 317 -2.25 -2.69 -15.38
CA ASP A 317 -3.36 -2.40 -16.29
C ASP A 317 -2.97 -1.45 -17.44
N SER A 318 -2.04 -0.51 -17.20
CA SER A 318 -1.63 0.50 -18.18
C SER A 318 -0.95 -0.08 -19.42
N THR A 319 -0.30 -1.23 -19.27
CA THR A 319 0.32 -1.95 -20.37
C THR A 319 -0.65 -3.02 -20.83
N HIS A 320 -1.06 -2.99 -22.10
CA HIS A 320 -1.77 -4.11 -22.75
C HIS A 320 -0.91 -5.41 -22.82
N GLU A 321 0.30 -5.36 -22.26
CA GLU A 321 1.29 -6.41 -22.14
C GLU A 321 1.73 -6.57 -20.67
N CYS A 322 2.43 -7.67 -20.36
CA CYS A 322 3.05 -7.87 -19.04
C CYS A 322 4.06 -6.73 -18.79
N PRO A 323 4.01 -6.03 -17.63
CA PRO A 323 4.87 -4.89 -17.39
C PRO A 323 6.33 -5.30 -17.35
N SER A 324 7.22 -4.42 -17.83
CA SER A 324 8.66 -4.65 -17.70
C SER A 324 9.10 -4.47 -16.24
N PRO A 325 10.22 -5.09 -15.81
CA PRO A 325 10.82 -4.85 -14.50
C PRO A 325 11.02 -3.36 -14.17
N ARG A 326 11.35 -2.53 -15.17
CA ARG A 326 11.51 -1.08 -15.03
C ARG A 326 10.20 -0.39 -14.68
N ASN A 327 9.08 -0.81 -15.28
CA ASN A 327 7.77 -0.25 -14.96
C ASN A 327 7.38 -0.54 -13.50
N ILE A 328 7.68 -1.74 -13.00
CA ILE A 328 7.43 -2.12 -11.60
C ILE A 328 8.31 -1.28 -10.65
N LEU A 329 9.58 -1.06 -11.01
CA LEU A 329 10.49 -0.19 -10.25
C LEU A 329 9.99 1.26 -10.20
N ASN A 330 9.51 1.79 -11.33
CA ASN A 330 8.92 3.12 -11.40
C ASN A 330 7.63 3.23 -10.56
N ALA A 331 6.81 2.17 -10.48
CA ALA A 331 5.66 2.12 -9.57
C ALA A 331 6.10 2.23 -8.10
N ASN A 332 7.17 1.53 -7.75
CA ASN A 332 7.73 1.60 -6.39
C ASN A 332 8.34 2.99 -6.10
N ALA A 333 9.04 3.57 -7.07
CA ALA A 333 9.55 4.94 -6.98
C ALA A 333 8.41 5.97 -6.83
N GLN A 334 7.29 5.79 -7.53
CA GLN A 334 6.08 6.61 -7.41
C GLN A 334 5.53 6.55 -5.98
N ILE A 335 5.42 5.35 -5.40
CA ILE A 335 5.01 5.17 -4.00
C ILE A 335 5.95 5.91 -3.04
N LEU A 336 7.26 5.75 -3.20
CA LEU A 336 8.26 6.40 -2.35
C LEU A 336 8.17 7.94 -2.44
N CYS A 337 7.97 8.47 -3.65
CA CYS A 337 7.79 9.89 -3.88
C CYS A 337 6.49 10.42 -3.24
N ILE A 338 5.38 9.67 -3.35
CA ILE A 338 4.11 10.05 -2.70
C ILE A 338 4.28 10.10 -1.18
N GLU A 339 4.89 9.09 -0.56
CA GLU A 339 5.11 9.09 0.89
C GLU A 339 5.94 10.29 1.33
N SER A 340 7.03 10.56 0.62
CA SER A 340 7.94 11.68 0.90
C SER A 340 7.24 13.03 0.70
N ALA A 341 6.36 13.14 -0.30
CA ALA A 341 5.56 14.34 -0.54
C ALA A 341 4.53 14.57 0.58
N VAL A 342 3.87 13.51 1.06
CA VAL A 342 2.93 13.61 2.20
C VAL A 342 3.66 14.03 3.48
N GLU A 343 4.85 13.49 3.73
CA GLU A 343 5.68 13.88 4.88
C GLU A 343 6.11 15.35 4.77
N ALA A 344 6.60 15.77 3.61
CA ALA A 344 6.98 17.15 3.33
C ALA A 344 5.81 18.13 3.50
N LYS A 345 4.63 17.80 2.93
CA LYS A 345 3.41 18.59 3.08
C LYS A 345 2.97 18.69 4.54
N THR A 346 3.03 17.59 5.28
CA THR A 346 2.68 17.58 6.71
C THR A 346 3.62 18.47 7.52
N ALA A 347 4.92 18.44 7.24
CA ALA A 347 5.90 19.31 7.88
C ALA A 347 5.65 20.80 7.56
N TYR A 348 5.29 21.11 6.30
CA TYR A 348 4.88 22.46 5.89
C TYR A 348 3.66 22.94 6.68
N CYS A 349 2.57 22.16 6.70
CA CYS A 349 1.34 22.55 7.41
C CYS A 349 1.61 22.74 8.91
N ARG A 350 2.34 21.83 9.56
CA ARG A 350 2.72 21.98 10.98
C ARG A 350 3.52 23.26 11.25
N GLY A 351 4.41 23.65 10.33
CA GLY A 351 5.16 24.90 10.42
C GLY A 351 4.24 26.13 10.30
N MET A 352 3.37 26.13 9.30
CA MET A 352 2.41 27.21 9.04
C MET A 352 1.38 27.35 10.17
N ASP A 353 0.85 26.24 10.69
CA ASP A 353 -0.09 26.23 11.83
C ASP A 353 0.54 26.87 13.08
N ARG A 354 1.82 26.60 13.37
CA ARG A 354 2.51 27.22 14.50
C ARG A 354 2.61 28.73 14.35
N VAL A 355 2.97 29.20 13.16
CA VAL A 355 3.11 30.64 12.88
C VAL A 355 1.74 31.34 12.86
N THR A 356 0.73 30.67 12.32
CA THR A 356 -0.64 31.18 12.21
C THR A 356 -1.52 30.81 13.39
N SER A 357 -0.97 30.31 14.51
CA SER A 357 -1.76 29.95 15.70
C SER A 357 -2.31 31.16 16.47
N GLY A 358 -1.69 32.33 16.32
CA GLY A 358 -2.09 33.54 17.04
C GLY A 358 -3.49 34.06 16.68
N PRO A 359 -4.21 34.70 17.61
CA PRO A 359 -5.56 35.22 17.37
C PRO A 359 -5.58 36.46 16.46
N ARG A 360 -4.43 37.13 16.28
CA ARG A 360 -4.32 38.35 15.48
C ARG A 360 -3.94 38.06 14.04
N MET A 361 -4.52 38.81 13.11
CA MET A 361 -4.15 38.80 11.70
C MET A 361 -2.67 39.15 11.52
N MET A 362 -1.97 38.36 10.71
CA MET A 362 -0.59 38.60 10.30
C MET A 362 -0.55 39.47 9.04
N SER A 363 0.52 40.25 8.88
CA SER A 363 0.76 40.94 7.61
C SER A 363 1.12 39.96 6.51
N GLU A 364 0.69 40.26 5.27
CA GLU A 364 0.96 39.42 4.10
C GLU A 364 2.45 39.13 3.93
N LYS A 365 3.32 40.13 4.15
CA LYS A 365 4.77 39.95 4.12
C LYS A 365 5.26 38.88 5.09
N LYS A 366 4.78 38.88 6.34
CA LYS A 366 5.19 37.88 7.35
C LYS A 366 4.67 36.49 7.02
N LEU A 367 3.45 36.41 6.45
CA LEU A 367 2.88 35.14 6.00
C LEU A 367 3.71 34.53 4.85
N LEU A 368 4.12 35.35 3.88
CA LEU A 368 4.97 34.91 2.78
C LEU A 368 6.38 34.52 3.24
N GLU A 369 6.98 35.26 4.18
CA GLU A 369 8.26 34.88 4.79
C GLU A 369 8.18 33.51 5.49
N ALA A 370 7.08 33.25 6.22
CA ALA A 370 6.83 31.96 6.84
C ALA A 370 6.62 30.84 5.81
N HIS A 371 5.85 31.12 4.76
CA HIS A 371 5.64 30.20 3.64
C HIS A 371 6.96 29.81 2.98
N ILE A 372 7.84 30.77 2.67
CA ILE A 372 9.14 30.49 2.06
C ILE A 372 9.99 29.62 3.00
N LYS A 373 10.05 29.97 4.29
CA LYS A 373 10.84 29.22 5.28
C LYS A 373 10.37 27.77 5.40
N HIS A 374 9.07 27.55 5.55
CA HIS A 374 8.50 26.21 5.71
C HIS A 374 8.42 25.44 4.39
N GLY A 375 8.27 26.14 3.26
CA GLY A 375 8.35 25.57 1.91
C GLY A 375 9.73 25.02 1.60
N ILE A 376 10.81 25.77 1.90
CA ILE A 376 12.19 25.27 1.78
C ILE A 376 12.40 24.04 2.67
N THR A 377 11.86 24.06 3.89
CA THR A 377 11.96 22.91 4.80
C THR A 377 11.28 21.68 4.22
N ALA A 378 10.09 21.83 3.65
CA ALA A 378 9.36 20.73 3.00
C ALA A 378 10.10 20.20 1.76
N LEU A 379 10.63 21.09 0.91
CA LEU A 379 11.43 20.69 -0.26
C LEU A 379 12.71 19.96 0.15
N ASN A 380 13.38 20.39 1.22
CA ASN A 380 14.55 19.70 1.76
C ASN A 380 14.22 18.30 2.32
N ILE A 381 13.01 18.10 2.85
CA ILE A 381 12.54 16.77 3.26
C ILE A 381 12.34 15.89 2.04
N TYR A 382 11.66 16.40 1.01
CA TYR A 382 11.46 15.66 -0.23
C TYR A 382 12.78 15.36 -0.96
N ASP A 383 13.76 16.24 -0.92
CA ASP A 383 15.02 16.04 -1.64
C ASP A 383 15.85 14.87 -1.08
N LYS A 384 15.67 14.56 0.22
CA LYS A 384 16.24 13.39 0.88
C LYS A 384 15.62 12.06 0.43
N CYS A 385 14.49 12.09 -0.29
CA CYS A 385 13.92 10.90 -0.89
C CYS A 385 14.96 10.22 -1.80
N LEU A 386 15.11 8.91 -1.64
CA LEU A 386 16.03 8.11 -2.45
C LEU A 386 15.66 8.24 -3.94
N LYS A 387 16.69 8.26 -4.79
CA LYS A 387 16.54 8.36 -6.25
C LYS A 387 16.45 6.94 -6.81
N VAL A 388 15.21 6.47 -6.99
CA VAL A 388 14.90 5.16 -7.56
C VAL A 388 14.07 5.35 -8.82
N GLY A 389 14.27 4.50 -9.82
CA GLY A 389 13.54 4.55 -11.08
C GLY A 389 13.90 5.78 -11.94
N ASP A 390 13.00 6.11 -12.85
CA ASP A 390 13.21 7.22 -13.77
C ASP A 390 13.05 8.58 -13.08
N GLY A 391 13.96 9.51 -13.39
CA GLY A 391 13.95 10.86 -12.80
C GLY A 391 12.68 11.66 -13.11
N GLU A 392 11.97 11.31 -14.17
CA GLU A 392 10.68 11.89 -14.55
C GLU A 392 9.59 11.65 -13.51
N VAL A 393 9.58 10.47 -12.88
CA VAL A 393 8.62 10.14 -11.80
C VAL A 393 8.82 11.09 -10.63
N ARG A 394 10.08 11.30 -10.23
CA ARG A 394 10.42 12.23 -9.14
C ARG A 394 10.06 13.68 -9.47
N SER A 395 10.35 14.13 -10.69
CA SER A 395 10.09 15.52 -11.10
C SER A 395 8.58 15.81 -11.19
N ALA A 396 7.78 14.87 -11.69
CA ALA A 396 6.32 14.98 -11.73
C ALA A 396 5.72 15.06 -10.32
N ASN A 397 6.15 14.21 -9.37
CA ASN A 397 5.68 14.26 -7.99
C ASN A 397 6.17 15.51 -7.24
N LEU A 398 7.37 16.02 -7.55
CA LEU A 398 7.86 17.28 -7.01
C LEU A 398 7.00 18.46 -7.46
N ALA A 399 6.64 18.52 -8.75
CA ALA A 399 5.75 19.54 -9.27
C ALA A 399 4.37 19.50 -8.58
N ARG A 400 3.82 18.30 -8.38
CA ARG A 400 2.57 18.09 -7.65
C ARG A 400 2.66 18.53 -6.17
N LEU A 401 3.77 18.24 -5.49
CA LEU A 401 4.02 18.70 -4.12
C LEU A 401 4.06 20.24 -4.05
N GLN A 402 4.69 20.90 -5.03
CA GLN A 402 4.75 22.35 -5.10
C GLN A 402 3.35 22.95 -5.31
N GLU A 403 2.53 22.35 -6.17
CA GLU A 403 1.13 22.73 -6.37
C GLU A 403 0.31 22.58 -5.07
N ASP A 404 0.47 21.45 -4.36
CA ASP A 404 -0.19 21.20 -3.09
C ASP A 404 0.20 22.22 -2.00
N ILE A 405 1.49 22.59 -1.92
CA ILE A 405 1.98 23.61 -0.97
C ILE A 405 1.41 24.99 -1.30
N ASN A 406 1.27 25.32 -2.60
CA ASN A 406 0.64 26.57 -3.05
C ASN A 406 -0.86 26.60 -2.71
N ALA A 407 -1.57 25.48 -2.90
CA ALA A 407 -2.97 25.37 -2.53
C ALA A 407 -3.19 25.53 -1.01
N GLU A 408 -2.31 24.95 -0.18
CA GLU A 408 -2.33 25.16 1.27
C GLU A 408 -2.01 26.62 1.65
N LEU A 409 -1.10 27.30 0.93
CA LEU A 409 -0.85 28.74 1.15
C LEU A 409 -2.14 29.56 0.96
N ASP A 410 -2.90 29.30 -0.10
CA ASP A 410 -4.15 30.04 -0.35
C ASP A 410 -5.21 29.74 0.71
N LYS A 411 -5.23 28.53 1.28
CA LYS A 411 -6.01 28.22 2.48
C LYS A 411 -5.54 29.05 3.68
N TYR A 412 -4.23 29.15 3.96
CA TYR A 412 -3.71 29.96 5.06
C TYR A 412 -3.95 31.47 4.87
N LYS A 413 -3.93 31.99 3.64
CA LYS A 413 -4.30 33.38 3.35
C LYS A 413 -5.75 33.65 3.76
N ARG A 414 -6.69 32.79 3.34
CA ARG A 414 -8.11 32.89 3.73
C ARG A 414 -8.30 32.85 5.24
N LEU A 415 -7.71 31.85 5.91
CA LEU A 415 -7.77 31.73 7.38
C LEU A 415 -7.17 32.95 8.10
N ASN A 416 -6.15 33.59 7.52
CA ASN A 416 -5.57 34.80 8.09
C ASN A 416 -6.46 36.04 7.87
N GLU A 417 -7.14 36.15 6.72
CA GLU A 417 -8.11 37.21 6.45
C GLU A 417 -9.35 37.12 7.35
N ASP A 418 -9.82 35.92 7.67
CA ASP A 418 -10.96 35.70 8.58
C ASP A 418 -10.68 36.22 10.00
N LYS A 419 -9.41 36.25 10.41
CA LYS A 419 -8.98 36.85 11.69
C LYS A 419 -9.12 38.36 11.74
N ARG A 420 -9.21 39.02 10.58
CA ARG A 420 -9.52 40.46 10.50
C ARG A 420 -10.92 40.71 11.04
N VAL A 421 -11.89 39.88 10.64
CA VAL A 421 -13.30 40.02 11.00
C VAL A 421 -13.53 39.72 12.48
N THR A 422 -12.96 38.63 12.99
CA THR A 422 -13.05 38.25 14.42
C THR A 422 -12.23 39.17 15.33
N GLY A 423 -11.08 39.66 14.88
CA GLY A 423 -10.29 40.67 15.60
C GLY A 423 -11.01 42.02 15.72
N CYS A 424 -11.73 42.45 14.69
CA CYS A 424 -12.57 43.65 14.74
C CYS A 424 -13.80 43.45 15.65
N ALA A 425 -14.48 42.30 15.60
CA ALA A 425 -15.64 42.02 16.47
C ALA A 425 -15.25 41.95 17.95
N SER A 426 -14.12 41.31 18.27
CA SER A 426 -13.59 41.24 19.65
C SER A 426 -13.04 42.59 20.14
N ALA A 427 -12.43 43.40 19.27
CA ALA A 427 -12.05 44.78 19.61
C ALA A 427 -13.28 45.68 19.84
N LEU A 428 -14.37 45.50 19.07
CA LEU A 428 -15.63 46.22 19.27
C LEU A 428 -16.32 45.84 20.58
N LEU A 429 -16.30 44.56 20.97
CA LEU A 429 -16.82 44.10 22.27
C LEU A 429 -15.93 44.57 23.44
N ALA A 430 -14.61 44.52 23.31
CA ALA A 430 -13.69 44.98 24.35
C ALA A 430 -13.71 46.51 24.56
N CYS A 431 -14.07 47.28 23.53
CA CYS A 431 -14.29 48.72 23.63
C CYS A 431 -15.74 49.10 23.99
N GLY A 432 -16.64 48.11 24.13
CA GLY A 432 -18.09 48.31 24.33
C GLY A 432 -18.51 48.74 25.73
N ASP A 433 -17.67 48.55 26.75
CA ASP A 433 -18.06 48.77 28.16
C ASP A 433 -17.60 50.12 28.76
N SER A 434 -16.98 51.01 27.98
CA SER A 434 -16.41 52.26 28.51
C SER A 434 -17.09 53.56 28.05
N VAL A 435 -18.26 53.50 27.39
CA VAL A 435 -18.98 54.74 26.96
C VAL A 435 -20.38 54.88 27.59
N PHE A 436 -20.94 53.85 28.24
CA PHE A 436 -22.32 53.92 28.77
C PHE A 436 -22.48 54.17 30.28
N PHE A 437 -21.40 54.32 31.06
CA PHE A 437 -21.49 54.41 32.53
C PHE A 437 -20.95 55.71 33.16
N GLY A 438 -21.03 56.84 32.46
CA GLY A 438 -20.58 58.12 33.03
C GLY A 438 -21.14 59.36 32.36
N LEU A 439 -22.40 59.71 32.66
CA LEU A 439 -22.85 61.08 32.97
C LEU A 439 -24.36 61.11 33.17
N GLY A 440 -24.77 61.54 34.36
CA GLY A 440 -26.17 61.66 34.78
C GLY A 440 -26.94 62.79 34.10
N LEU A 441 -28.26 62.60 34.10
CA LEU A 441 -29.33 63.59 34.25
C LEU A 441 -29.11 65.00 33.66
N GLY A 442 -29.80 65.28 32.55
CA GLY A 442 -30.14 66.65 32.16
C GLY A 442 -30.70 66.78 30.75
N GLY A 443 -32.02 66.92 30.61
CA GLY A 443 -32.67 67.77 29.60
C GLY A 443 -32.67 67.31 28.14
N ALA A 444 -33.86 66.92 27.68
CA ALA A 444 -34.37 66.93 26.31
C ALA A 444 -33.52 67.61 25.20
N ALA A 445 -33.09 66.81 24.22
CA ALA A 445 -33.10 67.19 22.80
C ALA A 445 -32.94 65.94 21.92
N SER A 446 -33.92 65.76 21.05
CA SER A 446 -34.10 64.68 20.08
C SER A 446 -32.94 64.56 19.08
N GLY A 447 -32.52 63.33 18.74
CA GLY A 447 -31.53 63.12 17.68
C GLY A 447 -31.09 61.66 17.49
N ALA A 448 -31.90 60.88 16.77
CA ALA A 448 -31.59 59.66 16.03
C ALA A 448 -30.36 58.80 16.43
N VAL A 449 -30.61 57.71 17.16
CA VAL A 449 -29.71 56.54 17.24
C VAL A 449 -30.33 55.41 16.41
N ALA A 450 -29.90 55.27 15.15
CA ALA A 450 -30.12 54.06 14.35
C ALA A 450 -29.23 54.07 13.11
N ALA A 451 -28.05 53.45 13.19
CA ALA A 451 -27.30 53.03 12.00
C ALA A 451 -26.31 51.91 12.34
N SER A 452 -26.83 50.79 12.84
CA SER A 452 -26.16 49.49 12.72
C SER A 452 -26.45 48.96 11.32
N VAL A 453 -25.70 49.41 10.31
CA VAL A 453 -25.78 48.85 8.95
C VAL A 453 -24.46 48.21 8.61
N VAL A 454 -24.48 46.88 8.67
CA VAL A 454 -23.57 45.99 7.97
C VAL A 454 -23.69 46.29 6.47
N THR A 455 -22.70 46.96 5.88
CA THR A 455 -22.55 47.05 4.42
C THR A 455 -21.53 46.03 3.95
N LEU A 456 -22.03 44.83 3.65
CA LEU A 456 -21.48 43.98 2.61
C LEU A 456 -21.64 44.72 1.27
N GLN A 457 -20.54 45.15 0.67
CA GLN A 457 -20.52 45.45 -0.77
C GLN A 457 -19.47 44.59 -1.47
N LEU A 458 -20.02 43.62 -2.21
CA LEU A 458 -19.43 43.01 -3.40
C LEU A 458 -19.13 44.11 -4.42
N GLY A 459 -17.89 44.15 -4.90
CA GLY A 459 -17.44 45.06 -5.96
C GLY A 459 -16.31 44.41 -6.74
N VAL A 460 -16.67 43.82 -7.88
CA VAL A 460 -15.78 43.23 -8.88
C VAL A 460 -14.87 44.33 -9.46
N VAL A 461 -13.55 44.13 -9.42
CA VAL A 461 -12.64 44.66 -10.45
C VAL A 461 -11.65 43.57 -10.82
N SER A 462 -11.90 43.00 -11.99
CA SER A 462 -10.96 42.23 -12.79
C SER A 462 -9.71 43.06 -13.13
N ALA A 463 -8.54 42.56 -12.75
CA ALA A 463 -7.30 42.84 -13.46
C ALA A 463 -6.38 41.63 -13.31
N GLY A 464 -6.06 41.00 -14.44
CA GLY A 464 -5.29 39.75 -14.47
C GLY A 464 -3.95 39.88 -13.76
N ILE A 465 -3.69 38.94 -12.86
CA ILE A 465 -2.34 38.66 -12.38
C ILE A 465 -1.93 37.36 -13.02
N VAL A 466 -1.01 37.48 -13.97
CA VAL A 466 -0.29 36.37 -14.60
C VAL A 466 0.29 35.50 -13.48
N ALA A 467 -0.13 34.24 -13.43
CA ALA A 467 0.53 33.24 -12.59
C ALA A 467 1.96 33.07 -13.11
N ILE A 468 2.93 33.69 -12.44
CA ILE A 468 4.34 33.47 -12.71
C ILE A 468 4.70 32.14 -12.04
N PRO A 469 5.13 31.11 -12.80
CA PRO A 469 5.60 29.87 -12.21
C PRO A 469 6.77 30.17 -11.28
N ILE A 470 6.78 29.58 -10.08
CA ILE A 470 7.88 29.75 -9.13
C ILE A 470 9.06 28.89 -9.61
N SER A 471 9.81 29.41 -10.58
CA SER A 471 11.16 28.97 -10.87
C SER A 471 12.13 29.57 -9.83
N LEU A 472 13.33 29.01 -9.71
CA LEU A 472 14.43 29.60 -8.92
C LEU A 472 14.66 31.10 -9.25
N THR A 473 14.37 31.51 -10.49
CA THR A 473 14.44 32.91 -10.92
C THR A 473 13.32 33.78 -10.35
N ALA A 474 12.12 33.26 -10.14
CA ALA A 474 11.04 33.98 -9.46
C ALA A 474 11.34 34.17 -7.97
N LEU A 475 11.89 33.15 -7.30
CA LEU A 475 12.34 33.26 -5.90
C LEU A 475 13.47 34.28 -5.75
N PHE A 476 14.41 34.30 -6.68
CA PHE A 476 15.47 35.31 -6.72
C PHE A 476 14.93 36.73 -6.96
N GLY A 477 13.93 36.89 -7.84
CA GLY A 477 13.26 38.16 -8.09
C GLY A 477 12.53 38.71 -6.85
N ILE A 478 11.82 37.84 -6.13
CA ILE A 478 11.15 38.19 -4.86
C ILE A 478 12.19 38.55 -3.79
N TRP A 479 13.27 37.78 -3.68
CA TRP A 479 14.37 38.08 -2.76
C TRP A 479 14.98 39.46 -3.09
N CYS A 480 15.37 39.72 -4.33
CA CYS A 480 15.86 41.03 -4.76
C CYS A 480 14.87 42.17 -4.44
N TYR A 481 13.57 41.98 -4.67
CA TYR A 481 12.56 42.98 -4.32
C TYR A 481 12.51 43.27 -2.81
N VAL A 482 12.53 42.24 -1.98
CA VAL A 482 12.45 42.37 -0.53
C VAL A 482 13.72 42.97 0.07
N THR A 483 14.90 42.63 -0.46
CA THR A 483 16.19 43.10 0.08
C THR A 483 16.60 44.47 -0.46
N VAL A 484 16.39 44.73 -1.76
CA VAL A 484 16.87 45.97 -2.42
C VAL A 484 15.93 47.15 -2.20
N LYS A 485 14.61 46.95 -2.18
CA LYS A 485 13.62 48.02 -1.96
C LYS A 485 13.84 48.83 -0.66
N PRO A 486 14.08 48.21 0.52
CA PRO A 486 14.36 48.96 1.74
C PRO A 486 15.73 49.66 1.73
N LEU A 487 16.73 49.12 1.01
CA LEU A 487 18.03 49.77 0.83
C LEU A 487 17.91 51.03 -0.06
N CYS A 488 17.19 50.94 -1.17
CA CYS A 488 16.90 52.09 -2.03
C CYS A 488 16.09 53.17 -1.30
N GLN A 489 15.10 52.78 -0.47
CA GLN A 489 14.34 53.72 0.35
C GLN A 489 15.19 54.42 1.42
N ARG A 490 16.17 53.72 2.02
CA ARG A 490 17.15 54.32 2.94
C ARG A 490 18.09 55.30 2.24
N CYS A 491 18.59 54.98 1.04
CA CYS A 491 19.43 55.89 0.26
C CYS A 491 18.66 57.15 -0.19
N ARG A 492 17.38 57.01 -0.56
CA ARG A 492 16.52 58.14 -0.95
C ARG A 492 16.19 59.08 0.22
N LYS A 493 16.11 58.56 1.45
CA LYS A 493 15.97 59.36 2.68
C LYS A 493 17.26 60.09 3.08
N LYS A 494 18.44 59.53 2.77
CA LYS A 494 19.74 60.20 3.01
C LYS A 494 20.06 61.35 2.06
N LYS A 495 19.43 61.43 0.87
CA LYS A 495 19.57 62.56 -0.07
C LYS A 495 18.60 63.72 0.18
N LYS A 496 17.69 63.59 1.16
CA LYS A 496 16.70 64.63 1.55
C LYS A 496 17.01 65.29 2.90
N LYS A 497 18.15 64.96 3.50
CA LYS A 497 18.83 65.73 4.55
C LYS A 497 20.13 66.22 3.94
#